data_AF-A0AAW6VE41-F1
#
_entry.id   AF-A0AAW6VE41-F1
#
_cell.length_a   1.000
_cell.length_b   1.000
_cell.length_c   1.000
_cell.angle_alpha   90.00
_cell.angle_beta   90.00
_cell.angle_gamma   90.00
#
_symmetry.space_group_name_H-M   'P 1'
#
loop_
_entity.id
_entity.type
_entity.pdbx_description
1 polymer ?
#
loop_
_entity_poly.entity_id
_entity_poly.type
_entity_poly.pdbx_seq_one_letter_code
_entity_poly.pdbx_strand_id
1 'polypeptide(L)'
;MKSNYGWILIGILFIFEGTISLFGYKIFLKYSGWINISINGSIYLFIVGIFLCTYGFLKKEPKEKISKCPKCKEVFNCNELKDRKCKYCKDVDTIDIEEYFKQYPNELEDKEK
;
A
#
# COMPACT_ATOMS: atom_id res chain seq x y z
N MET A 1 -8.67 3.02 -2.45
CA MET A 1 -7.59 4.03 -2.49
C MET A 1 -6.54 3.68 -1.43
N LYS A 2 -5.44 3.10 -1.92
CA LYS A 2 -4.10 2.88 -1.34
C LYS A 2 -3.87 3.38 0.10
N SER A 3 -3.81 2.45 1.05
CA SER A 3 -3.66 2.73 2.50
C SER A 3 -2.30 3.32 2.89
N ASN A 4 -1.31 3.32 2.00
CA ASN A 4 0.08 3.62 2.39
C ASN A 4 0.49 5.08 2.14
N TYR A 5 -0.23 5.81 1.29
CA TYR A 5 0.06 7.24 1.04
C TYR A 5 -0.34 8.14 2.21
N GLY A 6 -1.23 7.68 3.09
CA GLY A 6 -1.65 8.44 4.28
C GLY A 6 -0.47 8.73 5.21
N TRP A 7 0.38 7.72 5.47
CA TRP A 7 1.56 7.87 6.33
C TRP A 7 2.61 8.81 5.73
N ILE A 8 2.78 8.75 4.41
CA ILE A 8 3.69 9.64 3.67
C ILE A 8 3.17 11.08 3.74
N LEU A 9 1.86 11.30 3.55
CA LEU A 9 1.25 12.62 3.59
C LEU A 9 1.36 13.25 4.98
N ILE A 10 1.12 12.46 6.04
CA ILE A 10 1.33 12.90 7.41
C ILE A 10 2.80 13.24 7.65
N GLY A 11 3.74 12.40 7.20
CA GLY A 11 5.17 12.67 7.33
C GLY A 11 5.60 13.99 6.67
N ILE A 12 5.08 14.30 5.48
CA ILE A 12 5.33 15.56 4.77
C ILE A 12 4.78 16.76 5.56
N LEU A 13 3.59 16.66 6.15
CA LEU A 13 3.03 17.72 6.99
C LEU A 13 3.93 18.05 8.18
N PHE A 14 4.46 17.04 8.87
CA PHE A 14 5.39 17.23 9.99
C PHE A 14 6.70 17.92 9.56
N ILE A 15 7.23 17.58 8.38
CA ILE A 15 8.41 18.23 7.81
C ILE A 15 8.11 19.71 7.50
N PHE A 16 6.93 19.99 6.94
CA PHE A 16 6.50 21.35 6.62
C PHE A 16 6.28 22.22 7.86
N GLU A 17 5.69 21.67 8.93
CA GLU A 17 5.60 22.38 10.20
C GLU A 17 6.98 22.61 10.83
N GLY A 18 7.89 21.64 10.70
CA GLY A 18 9.28 21.78 11.13
C GLY A 18 10.03 22.92 10.41
N THR A 19 9.86 23.08 9.09
CA THR A 19 10.46 24.20 8.35
C THR A 19 9.87 25.54 8.77
N ILE A 20 8.54 25.64 8.88
CA ILE A 20 7.85 26.85 9.35
C ILE A 20 8.35 27.28 10.73
N SER A 21 8.54 26.31 11.64
CA SER A 21 9.07 26.57 12.97
C SER A 21 10.52 27.08 12.95
N LEU A 22 11.36 26.66 12.00
CA LEU A 22 12.73 27.18 11.85
C LEU A 22 12.75 28.64 11.37
N PHE A 23 11.76 29.06 10.59
CA PHE A 23 11.58 30.47 10.20
C PHE A 23 10.99 31.33 11.32
N GLY A 24 10.77 30.78 12.52
CA GLY A 24 10.28 31.50 13.70
C GLY A 24 8.76 31.71 13.72
N TYR A 25 8.02 31.02 12.85
CA TYR A 25 6.56 31.03 12.88
C TYR A 25 6.03 30.03 13.90
N LYS A 26 4.88 30.35 14.48
CA LYS A 26 4.16 29.45 15.39
C LYS A 26 3.62 28.27 14.61
N ILE A 27 3.70 27.09 15.20
CA ILE A 27 3.07 25.89 14.65
C ILE A 27 1.81 25.54 15.43
N PHE A 28 0.85 24.94 14.74
CA PHE A 28 -0.44 24.59 15.30
C PHE A 28 -0.47 23.12 15.71
N LEU A 29 -0.42 22.86 17.02
CA LEU A 29 -0.58 21.53 17.57
C LEU A 29 -2.00 21.38 18.11
N LYS A 30 -2.70 20.32 17.68
CA LYS A 30 -4.10 20.08 18.05
C LYS A 30 -4.36 20.12 19.56
N TYR A 31 -3.39 19.70 20.38
CA TYR A 31 -3.52 19.63 21.84
C TYR A 31 -3.06 20.89 22.58
N SER A 32 -2.21 21.72 21.98
CA SER A 32 -1.57 22.87 22.65
C SER A 32 -1.80 24.20 21.94
N GLY A 33 -2.52 24.21 20.82
CA GLY A 33 -2.76 25.39 20.01
C GLY A 33 -1.49 25.89 19.32
N TRP A 34 -1.42 27.20 19.11
CA TRP A 34 -0.28 27.86 18.47
C TRP A 34 0.88 28.01 19.47
N ILE A 35 1.93 27.22 19.30
CA ILE A 35 3.11 27.27 20.16
C ILE A 35 4.35 27.66 19.39
N ASN A 36 5.27 28.33 20.08
CA ASN A 36 6.63 28.53 19.61
C ASN A 36 7.47 27.33 20.02
N ILE A 37 7.96 26.59 19.03
CA ILE A 37 8.84 25.46 19.24
C ILE A 37 10.30 25.90 19.15
N SER A 38 11.12 25.35 20.05
CA SER A 38 12.56 25.58 20.04
C SER A 38 13.21 24.87 18.85
N ILE A 39 14.42 25.28 18.48
CA ILE A 39 15.19 24.65 17.39
C ILE A 39 15.30 23.13 17.58
N ASN A 40 15.49 22.67 18.82
CA ASN A 40 15.53 21.23 19.14
C ASN A 40 14.20 20.52 18.87
N GLY A 41 13.07 21.19 19.15
CA GLY A 41 11.74 20.66 18.83
C GLY A 41 11.50 20.63 17.32
N SER A 42 11.98 21.62 16.55
CA SER A 42 11.91 21.59 15.09
C SER A 42 12.67 20.39 14.52
N ILE A 43 13.88 20.13 15.01
CA ILE A 43 14.69 18.95 14.62
C ILE A 43 13.93 17.65 14.91
N TYR A 44 13.25 17.56 16.06
CA TYR A 44 12.44 16.40 16.41
C TYR A 44 11.31 16.16 15.40
N LEU A 45 10.61 17.21 14.97
CA LEU A 45 9.55 17.11 13.95
C LEU A 45 10.08 16.58 12.61
N PHE A 46 11.28 16.99 12.19
CA PHE A 46 11.92 16.45 11.00
C PHE A 46 12.22 14.96 11.13
N ILE A 47 12.79 14.52 12.26
CA ILE A 47 13.11 13.11 12.49
C ILE A 47 11.84 12.25 12.44
N VAL A 48 10.77 12.70 13.11
CA VAL A 48 9.47 12.02 13.08
C VAL A 48 8.88 12.00 11.68
N GLY A 49 8.92 13.11 10.94
CA GLY A 49 8.43 13.18 9.58
C GLY A 49 9.16 12.23 8.62
N ILE A 50 10.49 12.17 8.69
CA ILE A 50 11.32 11.25 7.90
C ILE A 50 11.00 9.79 8.26
N PHE A 51 10.84 9.49 9.55
CA PHE A 51 10.47 8.15 10.01
C PHE A 51 9.10 7.71 9.47
N LEU A 52 8.09 8.58 9.50
CA LEU A 52 6.76 8.28 8.98
C LEU A 52 6.77 8.10 7.45
N CYS A 53 7.54 8.92 6.73
CA CYS A 53 7.73 8.75 5.30
C CYS A 53 8.37 7.41 4.97
N THR A 54 9.49 7.06 5.63
CA THR A 54 10.17 5.78 5.39
C THR A 54 9.30 4.58 5.75
N TYR A 55 8.54 4.64 6.84
CA TYR A 55 7.55 3.62 7.20
C TYR A 55 6.46 3.46 6.12
N GLY A 56 5.93 4.57 5.60
CA GLY A 56 4.95 4.56 4.52
C GLY A 56 5.46 3.93 3.22
N PHE A 57 6.74 4.15 2.87
CA PHE A 57 7.38 3.54 1.71
C PHE A 57 7.70 2.05 1.90
N LEU A 58 8.11 1.64 3.10
CA LEU A 58 8.44 0.26 3.41
C LEU A 58 7.21 -0.65 3.45
N LYS A 59 6.04 -0.08 3.76
CA LYS A 59 4.77 -0.79 3.67
C LYS A 59 4.42 -1.01 2.20
N LYS A 60 4.90 -2.11 1.61
CA LYS A 60 4.37 -2.62 0.35
C LYS A 60 3.05 -3.32 0.65
N GLU A 61 1.96 -2.92 -0.03
CA GLU A 61 0.74 -3.72 0.01
C GLU A 61 1.08 -5.12 -0.51
N PRO A 62 0.63 -6.20 0.15
CA PRO A 62 0.75 -7.53 -0.42
C PRO A 62 0.08 -7.46 -1.80
N LYS A 63 0.84 -7.73 -2.87
CA LYS A 63 0.26 -7.85 -4.21
C LYS A 63 -0.89 -8.85 -4.10
N GLU A 64 -2.08 -8.44 -4.47
CA GLU A 64 -3.22 -9.34 -4.55
C GLU A 64 -2.81 -10.49 -5.47
N LYS A 65 -2.65 -11.68 -4.90
CA LYS A 65 -2.36 -12.87 -5.69
C LYS A 65 -3.66 -13.27 -6.35
N ILE A 66 -3.66 -13.28 -7.67
CA ILE A 66 -4.81 -13.66 -8.46
C ILE A 66 -4.57 -15.09 -8.92
N SER A 67 -5.61 -15.91 -8.88
CA SER A 67 -5.59 -17.28 -9.36
C SER A 67 -6.66 -17.49 -10.42
N LYS A 68 -6.47 -18.45 -11.31
CA LYS A 68 -7.42 -18.82 -12.35
C LYS A 68 -7.70 -20.32 -12.26
N CYS A 69 -8.96 -20.70 -12.41
CA CYS A 69 -9.33 -22.12 -12.47
C CYS A 69 -9.14 -22.65 -13.89
N PRO A 70 -8.42 -23.77 -14.10
CA PRO A 70 -8.22 -24.35 -15.43
C PRO A 70 -9.48 -24.95 -16.04
N LYS A 71 -10.49 -25.28 -15.21
CA LYS A 71 -11.71 -25.94 -15.67
C LYS A 71 -12.81 -24.95 -16.07
N CYS A 72 -13.09 -23.96 -15.23
CA CYS A 72 -14.13 -22.96 -15.50
C CYS A 72 -13.59 -21.63 -16.03
N LYS A 73 -12.26 -21.46 -16.10
CA LYS A 73 -11.57 -20.23 -16.56
C LYS A 73 -11.88 -18.96 -15.76
N GLU A 74 -12.64 -19.09 -14.68
CA GLU A 74 -12.95 -18.02 -13.74
C GLU A 74 -11.69 -17.57 -12.99
N VAL A 75 -11.62 -16.27 -12.76
CA VAL A 75 -10.53 -15.59 -12.06
C VAL A 75 -10.97 -15.30 -10.64
N PHE A 76 -10.15 -15.71 -9.68
CA PHE A 76 -10.43 -15.56 -8.26
C PHE A 76 -9.27 -14.84 -7.58
N ASN A 77 -9.57 -14.00 -6.60
CA ASN A 77 -8.55 -13.51 -5.68
C ASN A 77 -8.17 -14.66 -4.74
N CYS A 78 -6.87 -14.97 -4.60
CA CYS A 78 -6.40 -16.05 -3.73
C CYS A 78 -6.87 -15.89 -2.28
N ASN A 79 -7.12 -14.66 -1.84
CA ASN A 79 -7.63 -14.36 -0.50
C ASN A 79 -9.09 -14.80 -0.30
N GLU A 80 -9.85 -15.00 -1.38
CA GLU A 80 -11.25 -15.43 -1.31
C GLU A 80 -11.43 -16.95 -1.39
N LEU A 81 -10.37 -17.68 -1.70
CA LEU A 81 -10.43 -19.13 -1.87
C LEU A 81 -10.08 -19.82 -0.56
N LYS A 82 -10.96 -20.69 -0.08
CA LYS A 82 -10.61 -21.66 0.96
C LYS A 82 -9.76 -22.76 0.31
N ASP A 83 -8.53 -22.93 0.79
CA ASP A 83 -7.60 -23.98 0.37
C ASP A 83 -7.24 -23.98 -1.13
N ARG A 84 -7.27 -22.82 -1.80
CA ARG A 84 -7.05 -22.68 -3.27
C ARG A 84 -8.00 -23.53 -4.12
N LYS A 85 -9.15 -23.97 -3.60
CA LYS A 85 -10.15 -24.71 -4.38
C LYS A 85 -11.12 -23.77 -5.07
N CYS A 86 -11.46 -24.06 -6.31
CA CYS A 86 -12.44 -23.30 -7.08
C CYS A 86 -13.83 -23.35 -6.42
N LYS A 87 -14.47 -22.17 -6.27
CA LYS A 87 -15.82 -22.05 -5.69
C LYS A 87 -16.88 -22.78 -6.52
N TYR A 88 -16.72 -22.85 -7.84
CA TYR A 88 -17.69 -23.45 -8.76
C TYR A 88 -17.35 -24.89 -9.13
N CYS A 89 -16.08 -25.18 -9.35
CA CYS A 89 -15.58 -26.52 -9.60
C CYS A 89 -15.07 -27.10 -8.28
N LYS A 90 -15.99 -27.60 -7.44
CA LYS A 90 -15.62 -28.34 -6.22
C LYS A 90 -14.54 -29.37 -6.59
N ASP A 91 -13.44 -29.36 -5.82
CA ASP A 91 -12.27 -30.24 -5.97
C ASP A 91 -11.31 -29.96 -7.14
N VAL A 92 -11.38 -28.78 -7.75
CA VAL A 92 -10.33 -28.31 -8.67
C VAL A 92 -9.50 -27.22 -8.01
N ASP A 93 -8.20 -27.44 -7.94
CA ASP A 93 -7.26 -26.43 -7.46
C ASP A 93 -7.13 -25.30 -8.48
N THR A 94 -7.23 -24.06 -8.00
CA THR A 94 -6.95 -22.86 -8.78
C THR A 94 -5.45 -22.64 -8.83
N ILE A 95 -4.96 -22.29 -10.01
CA ILE A 95 -3.53 -22.08 -10.26
C ILE A 95 -3.28 -20.57 -10.16
N ASP A 96 -2.12 -20.16 -9.64
CA ASP A 96 -1.73 -18.75 -9.67
C ASP A 96 -1.75 -18.25 -11.13
N ILE A 97 -2.24 -17.05 -11.38
CA ILE A 97 -2.42 -16.55 -12.74
C ILE A 97 -1.11 -16.49 -13.53
N GLU A 98 0.02 -16.24 -12.87
CA GLU A 98 1.34 -16.26 -13.50
C GLU A 98 1.74 -17.67 -13.96
N GLU A 99 1.38 -18.69 -13.18
CA GLU A 99 1.66 -20.10 -13.50
C GLU A 99 0.65 -20.65 -14.50
N TYR A 100 -0.60 -20.20 -14.45
CA TYR A 100 -1.64 -20.53 -15.42
C TYR A 100 -1.22 -20.15 -16.84
N PHE A 101 -0.75 -18.91 -17.05
CA PHE A 101 -0.34 -18.46 -18.38
C PHE A 101 0.97 -19.08 -18.87
N LYS A 102 1.81 -19.62 -17.97
CA LYS A 102 2.94 -20.47 -18.38
C LYS A 102 2.47 -21.82 -18.92
N GLN A 103 1.41 -22.39 -18.36
CA GLN A 103 0.85 -23.67 -18.80
C GLN A 103 -0.08 -23.52 -20.01
N TYR A 104 -0.79 -22.40 -20.12
CA TYR A 104 -1.74 -22.08 -21.19
C TYR A 104 -1.39 -20.74 -21.87
N PRO A 105 -0.21 -20.64 -22.53
CA PRO A 105 0.23 -19.39 -23.15
C PRO A 105 -0.70 -18.91 -24.26
N ASN A 106 -1.35 -19.84 -24.98
CA ASN A 106 -2.22 -19.54 -26.11
C ASN A 106 -3.51 -18.78 -25.71
N GLU A 107 -3.92 -18.82 -24.44
CA GLU A 107 -5.10 -18.04 -23.99
C GLU A 107 -4.82 -16.54 -23.80
N LEU A 108 -3.57 -16.10 -23.95
CA LEU A 108 -3.21 -14.67 -23.98
C LEU A 108 -3.46 -14.05 -25.35
N GLU A 109 -3.29 -14.82 -26.43
CA GLU A 109 -3.35 -14.33 -27.82
C GLU A 109 -4.78 -13.99 -28.28
N ASP A 110 -5.80 -14.59 -27.66
CA ASP A 110 -7.20 -14.39 -28.05
C ASP A 110 -7.83 -13.07 -27.57
N LYS A 111 -7.09 -12.21 -26.85
CA LYS A 111 -7.59 -10.91 -26.36
C LYS A 111 -7.08 -9.69 -27.13
N GLU A 112 -6.26 -9.88 -28.17
CA GLU A 112 -5.72 -8.79 -29.00
C GLU A 112 -6.39 -8.67 -30.40
N LYS A 113 -7.55 -9.30 -30.62
CA LYS A 113 -8.35 -9.13 -31.85
C LYS A 113 -9.65 -8.37 -31.61
#